data_AF-A0A8B9YYD0-F1
#
_entry.id   AF-A0A8B9YYD0-F1
#
_cell.length_a   1.000
_cell.length_b   1.000
_cell.length_c   1.000
_cell.angle_alpha   90.00
_cell.angle_beta   90.00
_cell.angle_gamma   90.00
#
_symmetry.space_group_name_H-M   'P 1'
#
loop_
_entity.id
_entity.type
_entity.pdbx_description
1 polymer ?
#
loop_
_entity_poly.entity_id
_entity_poly.type
_entity_poly.pdbx_seq_one_letter_code
_entity_poly.pdbx_strand_id
1 'polypeptide(L)'
;PSQADKRAPLSFPSQADKRAHHNALERKRRDHIKDSFHSLRDSVPSLQGEKASRAQILDKATEYIQYMRRKNHTHQQDIDDLKRQNALLEQQGEGVPQAPSAGGRTLSWSSKVRGSRGSRAR
;
A
#
# COMPACT_ATOMS: atom_id res chain seq x y z
N PRO A 1 -0.07 -38.33 63.71
CA PRO A 1 -0.25 -38.09 62.26
C PRO A 1 0.48 -36.82 61.81
N SER A 2 1.71 -36.94 61.31
CA SER A 2 2.46 -35.81 60.75
C SER A 2 2.62 -36.06 59.26
N GLN A 3 1.81 -35.39 58.44
CA GLN A 3 1.94 -35.39 56.98
C GLN A 3 3.19 -34.58 56.64
N ALA A 4 4.26 -35.29 56.27
CA ALA A 4 5.45 -34.68 55.69
C ALA A 4 5.07 -34.00 54.37
N ASP A 5 5.27 -32.69 54.35
CA ASP A 5 5.11 -31.75 53.25
C ASP A 5 5.98 -32.22 52.06
N LYS A 6 5.39 -32.91 51.09
CA LYS A 6 6.06 -33.35 49.85
C LYS A 6 6.26 -32.15 48.93
N ARG A 7 7.13 -31.22 49.32
CA ARG A 7 7.58 -30.15 48.42
C ARG A 7 8.41 -30.81 47.31
N ALA A 8 7.86 -30.84 46.10
CA ALA A 8 8.57 -31.28 44.91
C ALA A 8 9.92 -30.56 44.84
N PRO A 9 11.03 -31.27 44.58
CA PRO A 9 12.32 -30.61 44.47
C PRO A 9 12.23 -29.60 43.32
N LEU A 10 12.58 -28.34 43.61
CA LEU A 10 12.74 -27.30 42.59
C LEU A 10 13.79 -27.79 41.60
N SER A 11 13.32 -28.40 40.50
CA SER A 11 14.17 -28.92 39.45
C SER A 11 14.79 -27.72 38.74
N PHE A 12 16.03 -27.41 39.10
CA PHE A 12 16.80 -26.40 38.40
C PHE A 12 17.01 -26.88 36.97
N PRO A 13 16.67 -26.05 35.95
CA PRO A 13 16.74 -26.46 34.56
C PRO A 13 18.16 -26.92 34.24
N SER A 14 18.26 -28.15 33.72
CA SER A 14 19.53 -28.75 33.36
C SER A 14 20.21 -27.92 32.26
N GLN A 15 21.51 -28.11 32.08
CA GLN A 15 22.22 -27.48 30.96
C GLN A 15 21.62 -27.90 29.60
N ALA A 16 21.01 -29.09 29.51
CA ALA A 16 20.29 -29.53 28.33
C ALA A 16 18.99 -28.73 28.13
N ASP A 17 18.23 -28.48 29.19
CA ASP A 17 16.99 -27.69 29.14
C ASP A 17 17.26 -26.25 28.72
N LYS A 18 18.34 -25.63 29.23
CA LYS A 18 18.75 -24.29 28.82
C LYS A 18 19.13 -24.22 27.34
N ARG A 19 19.85 -25.22 26.82
CA ARG A 19 20.17 -25.32 25.39
C ARG A 19 18.92 -25.54 24.54
N ALA A 20 18.02 -26.41 24.98
CA ALA A 20 16.77 -26.68 24.28
C ALA A 20 15.90 -25.43 24.19
N HIS A 21 15.77 -24.70 25.29
CA HIS A 21 15.05 -23.42 25.36
C HIS A 21 15.68 -22.37 24.44
N HIS A 22 17.00 -22.19 24.48
CA HIS A 22 17.71 -21.28 23.58
C HIS A 22 17.46 -21.63 22.10
N ASN A 23 17.56 -22.90 21.73
CA ASN A 23 17.28 -23.36 20.37
C ASN A 23 15.83 -23.13 19.94
N ALA A 24 14.88 -23.24 20.87
CA ALA A 24 13.47 -22.95 20.62
C ALA A 24 13.25 -21.46 20.35
N LEU A 25 13.83 -20.58 21.16
CA LEU A 25 13.74 -19.14 20.97
C LEU A 25 14.36 -18.70 19.64
N GLU A 26 15.52 -19.25 19.28
CA GLU A 26 16.19 -18.90 18.03
C GLU A 26 15.39 -19.39 16.80
N ARG A 27 14.75 -20.57 16.87
CA ARG A 27 13.82 -21.01 15.83
C ARG A 27 12.68 -20.00 15.64
N LYS A 28 12.01 -19.60 16.74
CA LYS A 28 10.94 -18.59 16.70
C LYS A 28 11.42 -17.27 16.09
N ARG A 29 12.64 -16.83 16.43
CA ARG A 29 13.24 -15.62 15.85
C ARG A 29 13.45 -15.75 14.33
N ARG A 30 13.97 -16.90 13.87
CA ARG A 30 14.18 -17.15 12.44
C ARG A 30 12.89 -17.23 11.64
N ASP A 31 11.84 -17.81 12.22
CA ASP A 31 10.53 -17.87 11.59
C ASP A 31 9.94 -16.46 11.44
N HIS A 32 10.02 -15.62 12.47
CA HIS A 32 9.58 -14.23 12.37
C HIS A 32 10.35 -13.45 11.30
N ILE A 33 11.67 -13.63 11.19
CA ILE A 33 12.48 -13.01 10.11
C ILE A 33 12.02 -13.52 8.75
N LYS A 34 11.77 -14.83 8.62
CA LYS A 34 11.28 -15.40 7.37
C LYS A 34 9.95 -14.75 6.96
N ASP A 35 9.03 -14.57 7.91
CA ASP A 35 7.75 -13.91 7.66
C ASP A 35 7.95 -12.44 7.23
N SER A 36 8.85 -11.70 7.89
CA SER A 36 9.20 -10.34 7.47
C SER A 36 9.76 -10.27 6.04
N PHE A 37 10.54 -11.28 5.61
CA PHE A 37 11.02 -11.38 4.23
C PHE A 37 9.89 -11.67 3.23
N HIS A 38 8.89 -12.47 3.61
CA HIS A 38 7.70 -12.68 2.77
C HIS A 38 6.90 -11.38 2.63
N SER A 39 6.60 -10.70 3.72
CA SER A 39 5.89 -9.41 3.69
C SER A 39 6.64 -8.35 2.87
N LEU A 40 7.96 -8.30 2.98
CA LEU A 40 8.78 -7.40 2.18
C LEU A 40 8.71 -7.72 0.69
N ARG A 41 8.81 -9.01 0.32
CA ARG A 41 8.69 -9.47 -1.07
C ARG A 41 7.35 -9.07 -1.67
N ASP A 42 6.26 -9.30 -0.94
CA ASP A 42 4.90 -8.99 -1.41
C ASP A 42 4.65 -7.48 -1.58
N SER A 43 5.41 -6.65 -0.85
CA SER A 43 5.34 -5.19 -0.95
C SER A 43 6.10 -4.61 -2.16
N VAL A 44 6.92 -5.42 -2.83
CA VAL A 44 7.74 -5.00 -3.98
C VAL A 44 7.11 -5.57 -5.26
N PRO A 45 6.50 -4.74 -6.13
CA PRO A 45 5.73 -5.22 -7.29
C PRO A 45 6.49 -6.16 -8.23
N SER A 46 7.79 -5.95 -8.41
CA SER A 46 8.63 -6.78 -9.29
C SER A 46 8.96 -8.17 -8.72
N LEU A 47 8.63 -8.45 -7.46
CA LEU A 47 8.89 -9.74 -6.81
C LEU A 47 7.62 -10.54 -6.50
N GLN A 48 6.45 -9.95 -6.76
CA GLN A 48 5.16 -10.60 -6.51
C GLN A 48 5.02 -11.84 -7.39
N GLY A 49 4.64 -12.97 -6.79
CA GLY A 49 4.48 -14.23 -7.52
C GLY A 49 5.76 -14.97 -7.90
N GLU A 50 6.94 -14.35 -7.82
CA GLU A 50 8.21 -14.97 -8.23
C GLU A 50 9.09 -15.47 -7.09
N LYS A 51 9.68 -16.67 -7.22
CA LYS A 51 10.65 -17.17 -6.22
C LYS A 51 11.90 -16.28 -6.21
N ALA A 52 12.07 -15.49 -5.16
CA ALA A 52 13.21 -14.61 -4.97
C ALA A 52 14.06 -15.01 -3.74
N SER A 53 15.39 -14.96 -3.89
CA SER A 53 16.31 -15.15 -2.77
C SER A 53 16.30 -13.95 -1.80
N ARG A 54 16.81 -14.14 -0.57
CA ARG A 54 16.90 -13.05 0.42
C ARG A 54 17.70 -11.85 -0.10
N ALA A 55 18.80 -12.09 -0.82
CA ALA A 55 19.61 -11.03 -1.41
C ALA A 55 18.80 -10.24 -2.45
N GLN A 56 18.16 -10.95 -3.39
CA GLN A 56 17.32 -10.32 -4.41
C GLN A 56 16.16 -9.52 -3.80
N ILE A 57 15.55 -10.00 -2.71
CA ILE A 57 14.50 -9.26 -2.00
C ILE A 57 15.04 -7.91 -1.49
N LEU A 58 16.22 -7.89 -0.88
CA LEU A 58 16.83 -6.67 -0.36
C LEU A 58 17.25 -5.71 -1.48
N ASP A 59 17.83 -6.24 -2.55
CA ASP A 59 18.27 -5.44 -3.70
C ASP A 59 17.07 -4.78 -4.39
N LYS A 60 16.04 -5.56 -4.72
CA LYS A 60 14.82 -5.05 -5.37
C LYS A 60 14.00 -4.15 -4.48
N ALA A 61 13.95 -4.39 -3.17
CA ALA A 61 13.33 -3.45 -2.23
C ALA A 61 14.06 -2.10 -2.24
N THR A 62 15.39 -2.12 -2.24
CA THR A 62 16.21 -0.91 -2.28
C THR A 62 16.00 -0.14 -3.58
N GLU A 63 16.05 -0.82 -4.72
CA GLU A 63 15.75 -0.25 -6.04
C GLU A 63 14.34 0.38 -6.06
N TYR A 64 13.34 -0.33 -5.53
CA TYR A 64 11.95 0.13 -5.52
C TYR A 64 11.76 1.37 -4.64
N ILE A 65 12.40 1.45 -3.47
CA ILE A 65 12.38 2.65 -2.63
C ILE A 65 12.98 3.86 -3.37
N GLN A 66 14.12 3.68 -4.04
CA GLN A 66 14.76 4.76 -4.80
C GLN A 66 13.91 5.20 -5.99
N TYR A 67 13.26 4.26 -6.67
CA TYR A 67 12.31 4.55 -7.74
C TYR A 67 11.11 5.34 -7.22
N MET A 68 10.46 4.90 -6.15
CA MET A 68 9.29 5.57 -5.58
C MET A 68 9.62 6.98 -5.06
N ARG A 69 10.81 7.20 -4.51
CA ARG A 69 11.28 8.54 -4.12
C ARG A 69 11.35 9.49 -5.33
N ARG A 70 11.95 9.05 -6.44
CA ARG A 70 12.03 9.85 -7.67
C ARG A 70 10.65 10.11 -8.26
N LYS A 71 9.81 9.07 -8.34
CA LYS A 71 8.43 9.17 -8.85
C LYS A 71 7.59 10.16 -8.04
N ASN A 72 7.63 10.08 -6.71
CA ASN A 72 6.92 11.01 -5.85
C ASN A 72 7.43 12.45 -6.00
N HIS A 73 8.73 12.63 -6.20
CA HIS A 73 9.30 13.97 -6.45
C HIS A 73 8.79 14.57 -7.76
N THR A 74 8.77 13.81 -8.85
CA THR A 74 8.20 14.26 -10.13
C THR A 74 6.72 14.59 -9.98
N HIS A 75 5.93 13.74 -9.33
CA HIS A 75 4.52 14.03 -9.09
C HIS A 75 4.31 15.29 -8.25
N GLN A 76 5.18 15.55 -7.27
CA GLN A 76 5.10 16.79 -6.49
C GLN A 76 5.40 18.02 -7.36
N GLN A 77 6.38 17.93 -8.26
CA GLN A 77 6.66 18.99 -9.24
C GLN A 77 5.45 19.24 -10.17
N ASP A 78 4.86 18.17 -10.70
CA ASP A 78 3.67 18.27 -11.56
C ASP A 78 2.50 18.95 -10.82
N ILE A 79 2.29 18.60 -9.54
CA ILE A 79 1.27 19.22 -8.69
C ILE A 79 1.54 20.73 -8.52
N ASP A 80 2.79 21.10 -8.25
CA ASP A 80 3.16 22.50 -8.02
C ASP A 80 3.07 23.33 -9.31
N ASP A 81 3.40 22.74 -10.46
CA ASP A 81 3.24 23.35 -11.78
C ASP A 81 1.77 23.59 -12.13
N LEU A 82 0.93 22.57 -11.94
CA LEU A 82 -0.52 22.67 -12.17
C LEU A 82 -1.17 23.71 -11.24
N LYS A 83 -0.74 23.78 -9.97
CA LYS A 83 -1.22 24.82 -9.04
C LYS A 83 -0.86 26.23 -9.52
N ARG A 84 0.37 26.42 -10.02
CA ARG A 84 0.79 27.71 -10.58
C ARG A 84 -0.02 28.08 -11.82
N GLN A 85 -0.27 27.12 -12.72
CA GLN A 85 -1.09 27.34 -13.90
C GLN A 85 -2.54 27.70 -13.53
N ASN A 86 -3.15 26.98 -12.58
CA ASN A 86 -4.49 27.27 -12.11
C ASN A 86 -4.59 28.67 -11.49
N ALA A 87 -3.61 29.08 -10.67
CA ALA A 87 -3.59 30.42 -10.08
C ALA A 87 -3.53 31.54 -11.15
N LEU A 88 -2.75 31.34 -12.22
CA LEU A 88 -2.69 32.27 -13.34
C LEU A 88 -4.02 32.34 -14.12
N LEU A 89 -4.67 31.20 -14.33
CA LEU A 89 -5.97 31.13 -15.00
C LEU A 89 -7.09 31.74 -14.18
N GLU A 90 -7.12 31.51 -12.87
CA GLU A 90 -8.07 32.14 -11.94
C GLU A 90 -7.92 33.66 -11.96
N GLN A 91 -6.68 34.17 -11.95
CA GLN A 91 -6.40 35.60 -12.06
C GLN A 91 -6.87 36.19 -13.41
N GLN A 92 -6.81 35.43 -14.50
CA GLN A 92 -7.37 35.83 -15.81
C GLN A 92 -8.90 35.75 -15.84
N GLY A 93 -9.50 34.79 -15.15
CA GLY A 93 -10.95 34.60 -15.06
C GLY A 93 -11.68 35.67 -14.25
N GLU A 94 -11.03 36.24 -13.23
CA GLU A 94 -11.57 37.39 -12.47
C GLU A 94 -11.59 38.70 -13.28
N GLY A 95 -10.89 38.76 -14.41
CA GLY A 95 -10.89 39.91 -15.32
C GLY A 95 -12.02 39.91 -16.36
N VAL A 96 -12.85 38.86 -16.42
CA VAL A 96 -14.01 38.84 -17.32
C VAL A 96 -15.17 39.54 -16.62
N PRO A 97 -15.59 40.76 -17.04
CA PRO A 97 -16.77 41.39 -16.49
C PRO A 97 -17.94 40.44 -16.73
N GLN A 98 -18.59 40.03 -15.64
CA GLN A 98 -19.85 39.30 -15.67
C GLN A 98 -20.81 40.13 -16.53
N ALA A 99 -21.06 39.67 -17.76
CA ALA A 99 -22.01 40.32 -18.65
C ALA A 99 -23.33 40.45 -17.88
N PRO A 100 -24.01 41.61 -17.94
CA PRO A 100 -25.25 41.80 -17.20
C PRO A 100 -26.21 40.68 -17.60
N SER A 101 -26.72 39.98 -16.59
CA SER A 101 -27.74 38.94 -16.69
C SER A 101 -28.96 39.49 -17.42
N ALA A 102 -28.93 39.44 -18.74
CA ALA A 102 -30.07 39.73 -19.60
C ALA A 102 -30.73 38.41 -19.97
N GLY A 103 -31.77 38.07 -19.20
CA GLY A 103 -32.96 37.39 -19.69
C GLY A 103 -32.78 36.02 -20.35
N GLY A 104 -33.10 34.98 -19.57
CA GLY A 104 -33.85 33.80 -19.99
C GLY A 104 -33.46 33.12 -21.31
N ARG A 105 -32.86 31.93 -21.21
CA ARG A 105 -33.07 30.82 -22.15
C ARG A 105 -32.70 29.52 -21.44
N THR A 106 -33.70 28.79 -20.97
CA THR A 106 -33.57 27.40 -20.53
C THR A 106 -33.38 26.53 -21.77
N LEU A 107 -32.17 25.98 -21.97
CA LEU A 107 -31.95 24.95 -22.97
C LEU A 107 -32.23 23.59 -22.33
N SER A 108 -33.42 23.06 -22.61
CA SER A 108 -33.82 21.69 -22.30
C SER A 108 -32.97 20.72 -23.13
N TRP A 109 -32.07 19.99 -22.47
CA TRP A 109 -31.36 18.86 -23.08
C TRP A 109 -32.28 17.64 -23.06
N SER A 110 -33.10 17.49 -24.10
CA SER A 110 -33.88 16.27 -24.34
C SER A 110 -33.19 15.37 -25.36
N SER A 111 -32.39 14.41 -24.88
CA SER A 111 -31.91 13.29 -25.69
C SER A 111 -33.01 12.25 -25.83
N LYS A 112 -33.80 12.36 -26.91
CA LYS A 112 -34.76 11.34 -27.32
C LYS A 112 -34.01 10.17 -27.95
N VAL A 113 -33.71 9.14 -27.15
CA VAL A 113 -33.21 7.87 -27.69
C VAL A 113 -34.36 7.22 -28.47
N ARG A 114 -34.23 7.19 -29.79
CA ARG A 114 -35.17 6.51 -30.69
C ARG A 114 -34.75 5.05 -30.75
N GLY A 115 -35.50 4.21 -30.04
CA GLY A 115 -35.38 2.77 -30.18
C GLY A 115 -35.64 2.35 -31.63
N SER A 116 -34.69 1.62 -32.22
CA SER A 116 -34.92 0.83 -33.42
C SER A 116 -34.98 -0.64 -33.00
N ARG A 117 -36.17 -1.21 -33.16
CA ARG A 117 -36.45 -2.64 -33.14
C ARG A 117 -35.98 -3.28 -34.45
N GLY A 118 -35.55 -4.54 -34.36
CA GLY A 118 -35.35 -5.47 -35.47
C GLY A 118 -33.88 -5.89 -35.62
N SER A 119 -33.48 -7.16 -35.72
CA SER A 119 -34.22 -8.40 -35.97
C SER A 119 -33.37 -9.62 -35.57
N ARG A 120 -34.06 -10.73 -35.28
CA ARG A 120 -33.53 -12.11 -35.16
C ARG A 120 -32.57 -12.49 -36.30
N ALA A 121 -31.58 -13.35 -36.04
CA ALA A 121 -31.62 -14.77 -36.44
C ALA A 121 -30.27 -15.50 -36.24
N ARG A 122 -30.40 -16.72 -35.69
CA ARG A 122 -29.50 -17.90 -35.69
C ARG A 122 -28.22 -17.85 -34.85
#